data_AF-A0A376U774-F1
#
_entry.id   AF-A0A376U774-F1
#
_cell.length_a   1.000
_cell.length_b   1.000
_cell.length_c   1.000
_cell.angle_alpha   90.00
_cell.angle_beta   90.00
_cell.angle_gamma   90.00
#
_symmetry.space_group_name_H-M   'P 1'
#
loop_
_entity.id
_entity.type
_entity.pdbx_description
1 polymer ?
#
loop_
_entity_poly.entity_id
_entity_poly.type
_entity_poly.pdbx_seq_one_letter_code
_entity_poly.pdbx_strand_id
1 'polypeptide(L)' 'MAQSKLYPVVMAGGSGSRLWPLSRVLYPKQFLCLKGDLTMLQTTICRLNAWSAKARW' A
#
# COMPACT_ATOMS: atom_id res chain seq x y z
N MET A 1 -16.86 3.39 -27.50
CA MET A 1 -17.22 3.06 -26.10
C MET A 1 -16.47 4.03 -25.20
N ALA A 2 -17.12 4.61 -24.19
CA ALA A 2 -16.45 5.54 -23.28
C ALA A 2 -15.43 4.78 -22.40
N GLN A 3 -14.19 5.26 -22.34
CA GLN A 3 -13.15 4.70 -21.47
C GLN A 3 -13.51 5.02 -20.01
N SER A 4 -13.97 4.03 -19.25
CA SER A 4 -14.21 4.18 -17.81
C SER A 4 -12.89 4.36 -17.07
N LYS A 5 -12.69 5.52 -16.45
CA LYS A 5 -11.48 5.84 -15.68
C LYS A 5 -11.54 5.13 -14.32
N LEU A 6 -10.55 4.28 -14.04
CA LEU A 6 -10.44 3.55 -12.78
C LEU A 6 -9.56 4.32 -11.79
N TYR A 7 -10.03 4.46 -10.56
CA TYR A 7 -9.30 5.14 -9.47
C TYR A 7 -9.02 4.14 -8.35
N PRO A 8 -7.78 3.65 -8.21
CA PRO A 8 -7.44 2.74 -7.13
C PRO A 8 -7.39 3.50 -5.79
N VAL A 9 -8.00 2.93 -4.75
CA VAL A 9 -7.97 3.47 -3.38
C VAL A 9 -7.29 2.46 -2.46
N VAL A 10 -6.22 2.89 -1.77
CA VAL A 10 -5.52 2.06 -0.79
C VAL A 10 -5.99 2.42 0.61
N MET A 11 -6.65 1.48 1.29
CA MET A 11 -7.05 1.65 2.69
C MET A 11 -5.86 1.40 3.61
N ALA A 12 -5.39 2.44 4.31
CA ALA A 12 -4.24 2.38 5.21
C ALA A 12 -4.65 2.63 6.68
N GLY A 13 -5.42 1.70 7.25
CA GLY A 13 -5.92 1.77 8.63
C GLY A 13 -5.49 0.61 9.54
N GLY A 14 -6.01 0.65 10.76
CA GLY A 14 -5.79 -0.31 11.84
C GLY A 14 -4.62 0.07 12.77
N SER A 15 -4.71 -0.30 14.05
CA SER A 15 -3.75 0.08 15.09
C SER A 15 -2.38 -0.62 14.99
N GLY A 16 -2.31 -1.74 14.26
CA GLY A 16 -1.07 -2.50 14.10
C GLY A 16 -0.58 -3.19 15.38
N SER A 17 -1.46 -3.48 16.33
CA SER A 17 -1.10 -4.08 17.64
C SER A 17 -0.32 -5.39 17.55
N ARG A 18 -0.56 -6.22 16.51
CA ARG A 18 0.21 -7.46 16.26
C ARG A 18 1.68 -7.24 15.88
N LEU A 19 2.04 -6.02 15.49
CA LEU A 19 3.40 -5.64 15.11
C LEU A 19 4.09 -4.81 16.21
N TRP A 20 3.53 -4.76 17.42
CA TRP A 20 4.23 -4.17 18.55
C TRP A 20 5.53 -4.97 18.83
N PRO A 21 6.67 -4.32 19.13
CA PRO A 21 6.86 -2.90 19.43
C PRO A 21 7.12 -2.00 18.22
N LEU A 22 7.21 -2.57 17.01
CA LEU A 22 7.53 -1.84 15.78
C LEU A 22 6.42 -0.87 15.39
N SER A 23 5.15 -1.28 15.50
CA SER A 23 4.00 -0.41 15.27
C SER A 23 3.52 0.22 16.58
N ARG A 24 3.42 1.55 16.60
CA ARG A 24 2.92 2.35 17.74
C ARG A 24 1.94 3.41 17.21
N VAL A 25 1.26 4.12 18.12
CA VAL A 25 0.30 5.18 17.74
C VAL A 25 0.94 6.22 16.80
N LEU A 26 2.16 6.67 17.12
CA LEU A 26 2.92 7.62 16.30
C LEU A 26 3.80 6.97 15.22
N TYR A 27 3.84 5.63 15.17
CA TYR A 27 4.62 4.86 14.19
C TYR A 27 3.72 3.79 13.54
N PRO A 28 2.82 4.20 12.63
CA PRO A 28 1.82 3.29 12.06
C PRO A 28 2.44 2.20 11.18
N LYS A 29 1.85 1.00 11.20
CA LYS A 29 2.35 -0.18 10.46
C LYS A 29 2.59 0.06 8.97
N GLN A 30 1.78 0.89 8.31
CA GLN A 30 1.88 1.10 6.86
C GLN A 30 3.21 1.73 6.43
N PHE A 31 3.91 2.40 7.35
CA PHE A 31 5.22 3.01 7.11
C PHE A 31 6.40 2.13 7.53
N LEU A 32 6.15 0.90 8.01
CA LEU A 32 7.22 -0.03 8.36
C LEU A 32 7.76 -0.75 7.12
N CYS A 33 9.07 -0.91 7.04
CA CYS A 33 9.74 -1.74 6.04
C CYS A 33 9.88 -3.18 6.57
N LEU A 34 8.82 -3.97 6.46
CA LEU A 34 8.83 -5.37 6.95
C LEU A 34 9.48 -6.36 5.98
N LYS A 35 9.59 -5.98 4.70
CA LYS A 35 10.14 -6.83 3.65
C LYS A 35 10.93 -5.98 2.66
N GLY A 36 12.26 -6.04 2.77
CA GLY A 36 13.16 -5.22 1.96
C GLY A 36 13.13 -3.75 2.36
N ASP A 37 13.45 -2.88 1.41
CA ASP A 37 13.74 -1.46 1.70
C ASP A 37 12.51 -0.55 1.62
N LEU A 38 11.40 -1.05 1.06
CA LEU A 38 10.17 -0.29 0.90
C LEU A 38 9.21 -0.48 2.07
N THR A 39 8.54 0.60 2.44
CA THR A 39 7.43 0.54 3.39
C THR A 39 6.29 -0.33 2.84
N MET A 40 5.44 -0.85 3.72
CA MET A 40 4.24 -1.60 3.30
C MET A 40 3.35 -0.80 2.34
N LEU A 41 3.21 0.51 2.58
CA LEU A 41 2.44 1.41 1.73
C LEU A 41 3.08 1.56 0.36
N GLN A 42 4.38 1.86 0.29
CA GLN A 42 5.12 1.97 -0.98
C GLN A 42 5.05 0.66 -1.77
N THR A 43 5.27 -0.49 -1.11
CA THR A 43 5.14 -1.81 -1.73
C THR A 43 3.75 -2.03 -2.34
N THR A 44 2.70 -1.54 -1.67
CA THR A 44 1.32 -1.63 -2.18
C THR A 44 1.09 -0.75 -3.40
N ILE A 45 1.64 0.46 -3.41
CA ILE A 45 1.59 1.38 -4.56
C ILE A 45 2.36 0.79 -5.75
N CYS A 46 3.55 0.22 -5.54
CA CYS A 46 4.33 -0.42 -6.60
C CYS A 46 3.56 -1.55 -7.29
N ARG A 47 2.78 -2.34 -6.54
CA ARG A 47 1.90 -3.38 -7.13
C ARG A 47 0.81 -2.78 -8.01
N LEU A 48 0.24 -1.63 -7.64
CA LEU A 48 -0.75 -0.93 -8.45
C LEU A 48 -0.16 -0.35 -9.73
N ASN A 49 1.07 0.18 -9.69
CA ASN A 49 1.77 0.67 -10.88
C ASN A 49 2.00 -0.47 -11.89
N ALA A 50 2.40 -1.65 -11.42
CA ALA A 50 2.53 -2.83 -12.26
C ALA A 50 1.19 -3.22 -12.90
N TRP A 51 0.07 -3.05 -12.20
CA TRP A 51 -1.27 -3.26 -12.78
C TRP A 51 -1.61 -2.20 -13.83
N SER A 52 -1.36 -0.92 -13.59
CA SER A 52 -1.63 0.15 -14.58
C SER A 52 -0.84 -0.05 -15.89
N ALA A 53 0.41 -0.53 -15.80
CA ALA A 53 1.21 -0.85 -16.98
C ALA A 53 0.68 -2.06 -17.76
N LYS A 54 0.07 -3.04 -17.08
CA LYS A 54 -0.48 -4.28 -17.67
C LYS A 54 -1.95 -4.17 -18.09
N ALA A 55 -2.71 -3.27 -17.46
CA ALA A 55 -4.14 -3.07 -17.67
C ALA A 55 -4.46 -2.20 -18.89
N ARG A 56 -3.47 -2.03 -19.77
CA ARG A 56 -3.61 -1.44 -21.10
C ARG A 56 -4.20 -2.51 -22.05
N TRP A 57 -5.40 -2.97 -21.73
CA TRP A 57 -6.27 -3.75 -22.61
C TRP A 57 -7.15 -2.79 -23.41
#